data_AF-A0A0L7R803-F1
#
_entry.id   AF-A0A0L7R803-F1
#
_cell.length_a   1.000
_cell.length_b   1.000
_cell.length_c   1.000
_cell.angle_alpha   90.00
_cell.angle_beta   90.00
_cell.angle_gamma   90.00
#
_symmetry.space_group_name_H-M   'P 1'
#
loop_
_entity.id
_entity.type
_entity.pdbx_description
1 polymer ?
#
loop_
_entity_poly.entity_id
_entity_poly.type
_entity_poly.pdbx_seq_one_letter_code
_entity_poly.pdbx_strand_id
1 'polypeptide(L)'
;MIITHQKLFVEQASLVNRKGPILLREALKHPPYFFKHFDNFLREKIFRNKEDAVNTFVEFIHSRTPDFYCNGVGTLAKRWKKCTESNGNYFD
;
A
#
# COMPACT_ATOMS: atom_id res chain seq x y z
N MET A 1 -0.36 -12.66 27.11
CA MET A 1 -0.83 -12.42 25.74
C MET A 1 0.33 -11.85 24.92
N ILE A 2 1.31 -12.71 24.54
CA ILE A 2 2.60 -12.32 23.93
C ILE A 2 2.91 -13.31 22.79
N ILE A 3 2.03 -13.43 21.79
CA ILE A 3 2.21 -14.40 20.69
C ILE A 3 2.19 -13.73 19.30
N THR A 4 1.90 -12.43 19.20
CA THR A 4 1.86 -11.75 17.89
C THR A 4 3.22 -11.27 17.36
N HIS A 5 4.28 -11.26 18.18
CA HIS A 5 5.58 -10.72 17.75
C HIS A 5 6.53 -11.75 17.10
N GLN A 6 6.31 -13.06 17.27
CA GLN A 6 7.25 -14.06 16.71
C GLN A 6 7.04 -14.34 15.21
N LYS A 7 5.84 -14.13 14.67
CA LYS A 7 5.59 -14.36 13.23
C LYS A 7 6.24 -13.31 12.32
N LEU A 8 6.51 -12.11 12.85
CA LEU A 8 7.23 -11.06 12.12
C LEU A 8 8.74 -11.31 12.02
N PHE A 9 9.32 -12.08 12.94
CA PHE A 9 10.77 -12.33 12.95
C PHE A 9 11.19 -13.42 11.95
N VAL A 10 10.32 -14.39 11.68
CA VAL A 10 10.64 -15.54 10.82
C VAL A 10 10.72 -15.15 9.34
N GLU A 11 9.99 -14.14 8.87
CA GLU A 11 10.08 -13.67 7.47
C GLU A 11 11.24 -12.68 7.20
N GLN A 12 11.97 -12.23 8.22
CA GLN A 12 13.01 -11.21 8.03
C GLN A 12 14.37 -11.74 7.57
N ALA A 13 14.61 -13.05 7.59
CA ALA A 13 15.93 -13.62 7.26
C ALA A 13 16.43 -13.23 5.84
N SER A 14 15.52 -13.06 4.88
CA SER A 14 15.84 -12.60 3.51
C SER A 14 16.16 -11.10 3.43
N LEU A 15 15.64 -10.29 4.37
CA LEU A 15 15.89 -8.85 4.43
C LEU A 15 17.22 -8.53 5.10
N VAL A 16 17.62 -9.30 6.13
CA VAL A 16 18.88 -9.05 6.87
C VAL A 16 20.13 -9.28 6.02
N ASN A 17 20.05 -10.12 4.99
CA ASN A 17 21.18 -10.45 4.10
C ASN A 17 21.19 -9.66 2.78
N ARG A 18 20.28 -8.69 2.60
CA ARG A 18 20.18 -7.94 1.35
C ARG A 18 21.31 -6.90 1.25
N LYS A 19 22.26 -7.12 0.34
CA LYS A 19 23.27 -6.14 -0.06
C LYS A 19 22.67 -5.13 -1.05
N GLY A 20 21.88 -4.19 -0.54
CA GLY A 20 21.39 -3.07 -1.34
C GLY A 20 20.24 -2.34 -0.64
N PRO A 21 20.08 -1.03 -0.86
CA PRO A 21 19.01 -0.26 -0.22
C PRO A 21 17.65 -0.89 -0.55
N ILE A 22 16.79 -0.98 0.45
CA ILE A 22 15.36 -1.13 0.22
C ILE A 22 14.95 0.17 -0.42
N LEU A 23 14.87 0.20 -1.76
CA LEU A 23 14.26 1.31 -2.46
C LEU A 23 12.76 1.26 -2.12
N LEU A 24 12.42 1.82 -0.97
CA LEU A 24 11.04 2.01 -0.49
C LEU A 24 10.20 2.70 -1.57
N ARG A 25 10.86 3.51 -2.41
CA ARG A 25 10.33 4.23 -3.58
C ARG A 25 9.76 3.32 -4.67
N GLU A 26 10.26 2.09 -4.82
CA GLU A 26 9.83 1.16 -5.87
C GLU A 26 8.86 0.09 -5.35
N ALA A 27 9.05 -0.37 -4.11
CA ALA A 27 8.07 -1.24 -3.42
C ALA A 27 6.72 -0.55 -3.16
N LEU A 28 6.70 0.80 -3.14
CA LEU A 28 5.52 1.63 -2.94
C LEU A 28 5.21 2.50 -4.16
N LYS A 29 5.55 2.06 -5.38
CA LYS A 29 5.32 2.88 -6.58
C LYS A 29 3.87 3.37 -6.69
N HIS A 30 2.92 2.63 -6.13
CA HIS A 30 1.66 3.12 -5.58
C HIS A 30 1.26 2.13 -4.45
N PRO A 31 0.66 2.50 -3.30
CA PRO A 31 -0.29 1.60 -2.67
C PRO A 31 -1.35 1.31 -3.74
N PRO A 32 -1.28 0.15 -4.42
CA PRO A 32 -2.07 -0.13 -5.62
C PRO A 32 -3.56 -0.15 -5.29
N TYR A 33 -3.87 -0.26 -4.01
CA TYR A 33 -5.22 -0.30 -3.50
C TYR A 33 -5.75 1.14 -3.35
N PHE A 34 -5.12 1.96 -2.51
CA PHE A 34 -5.61 3.31 -2.22
C PHE A 34 -5.70 4.18 -3.48
N PHE A 35 -4.60 4.31 -4.24
CA PHE A 35 -4.59 5.18 -5.41
C PHE A 35 -5.46 4.66 -6.54
N LYS A 36 -5.56 3.34 -6.76
CA LYS A 36 -6.51 2.79 -7.74
C LYS A 36 -7.95 3.15 -7.40
N HIS A 37 -8.32 3.01 -6.12
CA HIS A 37 -9.66 3.38 -5.67
C HIS A 37 -9.88 4.89 -5.73
N PHE A 38 -8.84 5.69 -5.47
CA PHE A 38 -8.89 7.14 -5.61
C PHE A 38 -9.02 7.56 -7.07
N ASP A 39 -8.22 7.04 -8.00
CA ASP A 39 -8.29 7.33 -9.43
C ASP A 39 -9.69 6.97 -9.99
N ASN A 40 -10.24 5.83 -9.58
CA ASN A 40 -11.62 5.47 -9.92
C ASN A 40 -12.64 6.47 -9.37
N PHE A 41 -12.44 6.98 -8.15
CA PHE A 41 -13.28 8.00 -7.55
C PHE A 41 -13.17 9.36 -8.25
N LEU A 42 -12.03 9.65 -8.88
CA LEU A 42 -11.76 10.90 -9.60
C LEU A 42 -12.24 10.89 -11.06
N ARG A 43 -12.52 9.71 -11.63
CA ARG A 43 -12.65 9.48 -13.08
C ARG A 43 -13.67 10.36 -13.83
N GLU A 44 -14.63 10.96 -13.13
CA GLU A 44 -15.64 11.85 -13.71
C GLU A 44 -15.73 13.22 -13.01
N LYS A 45 -14.73 13.57 -12.19
CA LYS A 45 -14.70 14.84 -11.47
C LYS A 45 -13.87 15.88 -12.21
N ILE A 46 -14.39 17.11 -12.31
CA ILE A 46 -13.70 18.28 -12.85
C ILE A 46 -13.53 19.29 -11.71
N PHE A 47 -12.29 19.73 -11.46
CA PHE A 47 -11.98 20.70 -10.41
C PHE A 47 -11.81 22.09 -11.02
N ARG A 48 -12.53 23.09 -10.48
CA ARG A 48 -12.44 24.48 -10.97
C ARG A 48 -11.39 25.28 -10.20
N ASN A 49 -11.05 24.82 -9.01
CA ASN A 49 -10.07 25.43 -8.13
C ASN A 49 -9.44 24.37 -7.19
N LYS A 50 -8.45 24.81 -6.41
CA LYS A 50 -7.75 23.96 -5.43
C LYS A 50 -8.67 23.46 -4.32
N GLU A 51 -9.61 24.28 -3.86
CA GLU A 51 -10.53 23.94 -2.77
C GLU A 51 -11.46 22.79 -3.17
N ASP A 52 -11.98 22.78 -4.39
CA ASP A 52 -12.77 21.67 -4.94
C ASP A 52 -12.00 20.34 -4.91
N ALA A 53 -10.71 20.37 -5.26
CA ALA A 53 -9.85 19.20 -5.25
C ALA A 53 -9.58 18.70 -3.83
N VAL A 54 -9.32 19.63 -2.89
CA VAL A 54 -9.12 19.31 -1.46
C VAL A 54 -10.39 18.71 -0.87
N ASN A 55 -11.55 19.33 -1.11
CA ASN A 55 -12.84 18.86 -0.61
C ASN A 55 -13.16 17.47 -1.16
N THR A 56 -12.90 17.22 -2.44
CA THR A 56 -13.06 15.89 -3.05
C THR A 56 -12.14 14.84 -2.42
N PHE A 57 -10.91 15.21 -2.06
CA PHE A 57 -10.03 14.30 -1.35
C PHE A 57 -10.57 13.97 0.06
N VAL A 58 -11.08 14.97 0.78
CA VAL A 58 -11.72 14.77 2.09
C VAL A 58 -12.95 13.88 1.97
N GLU A 59 -13.81 14.10 0.98
CA GLU A 59 -14.95 13.24 0.66
C GLU A 59 -14.52 11.79 0.41
N PHE A 60 -13.43 11.60 -0.36
CA PHE A 60 -12.90 10.27 -0.61
C PHE A 60 -12.55 9.57 0.70
N ILE A 61 -11.76 10.22 1.57
CA ILE A 61 -11.35 9.67 2.88
C ILE A 61 -12.58 9.34 3.74
N HIS A 62 -13.54 10.27 3.86
CA HIS A 62 -14.74 10.06 4.67
C HIS A 62 -15.67 8.98 4.12
N SER A 63 -15.64 8.73 2.81
CA SER A 63 -16.44 7.65 2.18
C SER A 63 -15.87 6.24 2.42
N ARG A 64 -14.66 6.11 2.97
CA ARG A 64 -14.01 4.79 3.19
C ARG A 64 -14.36 4.24 4.56
N THR A 65 -14.61 2.93 4.62
CA THR A 65 -14.77 2.20 5.88
C THR A 65 -13.40 1.87 6.50
N PRO A 66 -13.32 1.58 7.81
CA PRO A 66 -12.09 1.04 8.40
C PRO A 66 -11.53 -0.18 7.65
N ASP A 67 -12.42 -1.08 7.21
CA ASP A 67 -12.06 -2.28 6.44
C ASP A 67 -11.34 -1.97 5.12
N PHE A 68 -11.65 -0.84 4.48
CA PHE A 68 -10.93 -0.41 3.29
C PHE A 68 -9.43 -0.25 3.58
N TYR A 69 -9.08 0.39 4.69
CA TYR A 69 -7.69 0.57 5.09
C TYR A 69 -7.06 -0.75 5.52
N CYS A 70 -7.78 -1.59 6.27
CA CYS A 70 -7.32 -2.93 6.63
C CYS A 70 -7.02 -3.79 5.39
N ASN A 71 -7.89 -3.76 4.37
CA ASN A 71 -7.70 -4.46 3.11
C ASN A 71 -6.51 -3.93 2.31
N GLY A 72 -6.31 -2.62 2.31
CA GLY A 72 -5.14 -1.98 1.69
C GLY A 72 -3.82 -2.45 2.31
N VAL A 73 -3.74 -2.45 3.65
CA VAL A 73 -2.57 -2.96 4.39
C VAL A 73 -2.38 -4.46 4.17
N GLY A 74 -3.46 -5.25 4.18
CA GLY A 74 -3.40 -6.68 3.90
C GLY A 74 -2.88 -6.99 2.48
N THR A 75 -3.19 -6.14 1.51
CA THR A 75 -2.66 -6.25 0.14
C THR A 75 -1.17 -5.97 0.08
N LEU A 76 -0.67 -5.01 0.88
CA LEU A 76 0.75 -4.71 0.98
C LEU A 76 1.54 -5.90 1.56
N ALA A 77 1.03 -6.51 2.64
CA ALA A 77 1.65 -7.70 3.24
C ALA A 77 1.75 -8.86 2.23
N LYS A 78 0.69 -9.11 1.45
CA LYS A 78 0.70 -10.12 0.37
C LYS A 78 1.75 -9.81 -0.70
N ARG A 79 1.90 -8.54 -1.09
CA ARG A 79 2.91 -8.12 -2.08
C ARG A 79 4.33 -8.28 -1.56
N TRP A 80 4.60 -7.99 -0.28
CA TRP A 80 5.92 -8.21 0.30
C TRP A 80 6.28 -9.69 0.33
N LYS A 81 5.33 -10.57 0.65
CA LYS A 81 5.53 -12.02 0.54
C LYS A 81 5.95 -12.41 -0.89
N LYS A 82 5.22 -11.91 -1.89
CA LYS A 82 5.52 -12.17 -3.31
C LYS A 82 6.88 -11.60 -3.76
N CYS A 83 7.32 -10.48 -3.18
CA CYS A 83 8.66 -9.93 -3.40
C CYS A 83 9.76 -10.86 -2.91
N THR A 84 9.59 -11.43 -1.71
CA THR A 84 10.50 -12.43 -1.16
C THR A 84 10.52 -13.68 -2.04
N GLU A 85 9.35 -14.17 -2.47
CA GLU A 85 9.24 -15.35 -3.35
C GLU A 85 9.85 -15.11 -4.75
N SER A 86 9.85 -13.86 -5.23
CA SER A 86 10.39 -13.49 -6.54
C SER A 86 11.88 -13.14 -6.50
N ASN A 87 12.57 -13.32 -5.36
CA ASN A 87 13.94 -12.85 -5.14
C ASN A 87 14.14 -11.37 -5.48
N GLY A 88 13.12 -10.54 -5.23
CA GLY A 88 13.14 -9.11 -5.55
C GLY A 88 12.97 -8.76 -7.02
N ASN A 89 12.71 -9.72 -7.91
CA ASN A 89 12.30 -9.43 -9.29
C ASN A 89 10.91 -8.77 -9.33
N TYR A 90 10.57 -8.16 -10.47
CA TYR A 90 9.23 -7.62 -10.69
C TYR A 90 8.19 -8.75 -10.78
N PHE A 91 7.01 -8.49 -10.22
CA PHE A 91 5.88 -9.40 -10.22
C PHE A 91 4.56 -8.62 -10.22
N ASP A 92 3.51 -9.23 -10.77
CA ASP A 92 2.16 -8.64 -10.82
C ASP A 92 1.43 -8.60 -9.47
#